data_AF-A0A8R1TPQ6-F1
#
_entry.id   AF-A0A8R1TPQ6-F1
#
_cell.length_a   1.000
_cell.length_b   1.000
_cell.length_c   1.000
_cell.angle_alpha   90.00
_cell.angle_beta   90.00
_cell.angle_gamma   90.00
#
_symmetry.space_group_name_H-M   'P 1'
#
loop_
_entity.id
_entity.type
_entity.pdbx_description
1 polymer ?
#
loop_
_entity_poly.entity_id
_entity_poly.type
_entity_poly.pdbx_seq_one_letter_code
_entity_poly.pdbx_strand_id
1 'polypeptide(L)'
;LIKFHYSIIYLSVLSDLFRTSVLPIYSYGMSNREMSLLALLLAKYLHEEIKQLKNPIDFRHTSSCAILQILIESYGKMESQRLQIAELNQNLNYTEYREKYFNLNPINLFESITAVKPKNINEALNNATVVKIFNNSKQFLIRWSTAYAEIIFGKITEYP
;
A
#
# COMPACT_ATOMS: atom_id res chain seq x y z
N LEU A 1 -12.08 0.97 20.77
CA LEU A 1 -13.11 0.35 19.91
C LEU A 1 -14.22 1.34 19.53
N ILE A 2 -14.98 1.89 20.48
CA ILE A 2 -16.07 2.84 20.18
C ILE A 2 -15.59 4.09 19.39
N LYS A 3 -14.53 4.78 19.84
CA LYS A 3 -13.96 5.92 19.10
C LYS A 3 -13.52 5.57 17.67
N PHE A 4 -12.96 4.37 17.47
CA PHE A 4 -12.51 3.92 16.15
C PHE A 4 -13.69 3.65 15.21
N HIS A 5 -14.78 3.08 15.74
CA HIS A 5 -16.00 2.83 14.95
C HIS A 5 -16.69 4.14 14.56
N TYR A 6 -16.76 5.12 15.46
CA TYR A 6 -17.25 6.47 15.13
C TYR A 6 -16.39 7.17 14.08
N SER A 7 -15.06 7.06 14.16
CA SER A 7 -14.16 7.61 13.14
C SER A 7 -14.39 6.97 11.77
N ILE A 8 -14.61 5.65 11.69
CA ILE A 8 -14.89 4.98 10.41
C ILE A 8 -16.21 5.46 9.80
N ILE A 9 -17.29 5.52 10.60
CA ILE A 9 -18.61 5.98 10.11
C ILE A 9 -18.54 7.45 9.69
N TYR A 10 -17.83 8.28 10.47
CA TYR A 10 -17.66 9.70 10.13
C TYR A 10 -16.90 9.89 8.82
N LEU A 11 -15.81 9.14 8.62
CA LEU A 11 -15.01 9.19 7.40
C LEU A 11 -15.79 8.69 6.18
N SER A 12 -16.65 7.67 6.31
CA SER A 12 -17.50 7.21 5.21
C SER A 12 -18.52 8.27 4.79
N VAL A 13 -19.22 8.88 5.76
CA VAL A 13 -20.19 9.96 5.49
C VAL A 13 -19.51 11.17 4.83
N LEU A 14 -18.32 11.53 5.30
CA LEU A 14 -17.58 12.66 4.73
C LEU A 14 -17.04 12.35 3.31
N SER A 15 -16.62 11.10 3.07
CA SER A 15 -16.27 10.64 1.72
C SER A 15 -17.45 10.76 0.77
N ASP A 16 -18.63 10.31 1.19
CA ASP A 16 -19.85 10.40 0.40
C ASP A 16 -20.24 11.85 0.13
N LEU A 17 -20.16 12.73 1.14
CA LEU A 17 -20.42 14.16 0.99
C LEU A 17 -19.45 14.80 -0.01
N PHE A 18 -18.16 14.48 0.08
CA PHE A 18 -17.16 15.00 -0.83
C PHE A 18 -17.44 14.57 -2.28
N ARG A 19 -17.76 13.28 -2.51
CA ARG A 19 -18.07 12.74 -3.85
C ARG A 19 -19.36 13.30 -4.44
N THR A 20 -20.40 13.45 -3.62
CA THR A 20 -21.76 13.80 -4.08
C THR A 20 -22.04 15.30 -4.08
N SER A 21 -21.29 16.08 -3.30
CA SER A 21 -21.56 17.51 -3.13
C SER A 21 -20.38 18.40 -3.51
N VAL A 22 -19.15 18.03 -3.14
CA VAL A 22 -17.98 18.90 -3.40
C VAL A 22 -17.45 18.72 -4.82
N LEU A 23 -17.13 17.50 -5.24
CA LEU A 23 -16.60 17.24 -6.58
C LEU A 23 -17.49 17.78 -7.72
N PRO A 24 -18.83 17.63 -7.67
CA PRO A 24 -19.71 18.16 -8.72
C PRO A 24 -19.66 19.69 -8.86
N ILE A 25 -19.44 20.44 -7.77
CA ILE A 25 -19.35 21.91 -7.82
C ILE A 25 -18.15 22.36 -8.67
N TYR A 26 -17.08 21.58 -8.65
CA TYR A 26 -15.89 21.80 -9.47
C TYR A 26 -15.93 20.98 -10.76
N SER A 27 -17.10 20.54 -11.22
CA SER A 27 -17.28 19.69 -12.40
C SER A 27 -16.29 18.51 -12.44
N TYR A 28 -15.98 17.91 -11.29
CA TYR A 28 -14.98 16.85 -11.15
C TYR A 28 -13.61 17.20 -11.73
N GLY A 29 -13.21 18.47 -11.75
CA GLY A 29 -11.91 18.91 -12.27
C GLY A 29 -11.75 18.70 -13.77
N MET A 30 -12.84 18.69 -14.55
CA MET A 30 -12.80 18.43 -16.00
C MET A 30 -11.99 19.48 -16.79
N SER A 31 -11.85 20.71 -16.28
CA SER A 31 -11.01 21.74 -16.87
C SER A 31 -9.84 22.15 -15.95
N ASN A 32 -8.75 22.66 -16.55
CA ASN A 32 -7.60 23.19 -15.79
C ASN A 32 -8.00 24.23 -14.73
N ARG A 33 -9.00 25.07 -15.04
CA ARG A 33 -9.53 26.08 -14.11
C ARG A 33 -10.17 25.41 -12.90
N GLU A 34 -11.06 24.46 -13.12
CA GLU A 34 -11.75 23.74 -12.04
C GLU A 34 -10.80 22.89 -11.22
N MET A 35 -9.85 22.21 -11.86
CA MET A 35 -8.81 21.44 -11.18
C MET A 35 -7.93 22.35 -10.30
N SER A 36 -7.56 23.53 -10.80
CA SER A 36 -6.81 24.53 -10.01
C SER A 36 -7.61 25.03 -8.80
N LEU A 37 -8.90 25.31 -8.97
CA LEU A 37 -9.78 25.75 -7.88
C LEU A 37 -10.00 24.65 -6.84
N LEU A 38 -10.20 23.41 -7.29
CA LEU A 38 -10.30 22.24 -6.43
C LEU A 38 -9.00 22.03 -5.65
N ALA A 39 -7.85 22.12 -6.31
CA ALA A 39 -6.53 22.03 -5.67
C ALA A 39 -6.33 23.13 -4.60
N LEU A 40 -6.73 24.36 -4.88
CA LEU A 40 -6.67 25.47 -3.90
C LEU A 40 -7.57 25.22 -2.68
N LEU A 41 -8.80 24.72 -2.88
CA LEU A 41 -9.70 24.36 -1.79
C LEU A 41 -9.07 23.26 -0.92
N LEU A 42 -8.55 22.21 -1.55
CA LEU A 42 -7.94 21.07 -0.88
C LEU A 42 -6.68 21.47 -0.12
N ALA A 43 -5.81 22.28 -0.71
CA ALA A 43 -4.60 22.79 -0.07
C ALA A 43 -4.95 23.61 1.19
N LYS A 44 -5.97 24.46 1.11
CA LYS A 44 -6.45 25.22 2.28
C LYS A 44 -7.01 24.31 3.36
N TYR A 45 -7.83 23.32 2.99
CA TYR A 45 -8.43 22.39 3.93
C TYR A 45 -7.37 21.53 4.64
N LEU A 46 -6.42 20.99 3.87
CA LEU A 46 -5.29 20.21 4.35
C LEU A 46 -4.42 21.03 5.33
N HIS A 47 -4.13 22.28 4.99
CA HIS A 47 -3.34 23.18 5.84
C HIS A 47 -4.01 23.41 7.20
N GLU A 48 -5.32 23.61 7.23
CA GLU A 48 -6.06 23.81 8.48
C GLU A 48 -6.14 22.54 9.34
N GLU A 49 -6.24 21.35 8.73
CA GLU A 49 -6.17 20.10 9.49
C GLU A 49 -4.76 19.86 10.05
N ILE A 50 -3.71 20.06 9.25
CA ILE A 50 -2.31 19.83 9.69
C ILE A 50 -1.97 20.72 10.88
N LYS A 51 -2.41 21.98 10.92
CA LYS A 51 -2.21 22.88 12.07
C LYS A 51 -2.76 22.34 13.38
N GLN A 52 -3.82 21.54 13.32
CA GLN A 52 -4.51 21.00 14.50
C GLN A 52 -3.92 19.67 14.97
N LEU A 53 -3.09 19.03 14.14
CA LEU A 53 -2.44 17.77 14.49
C LEU A 53 -1.39 17.97 15.58
N LYS A 54 -1.49 17.19 16.65
CA LYS A 54 -0.45 17.10 17.68
C LYS A 54 0.64 16.10 17.33
N ASN A 55 0.29 15.04 16.60
CA ASN A 55 1.18 13.99 16.14
C ASN A 55 0.95 13.76 14.64
N PRO A 56 1.99 13.82 13.78
CA PRO A 56 1.85 13.58 12.34
C PRO A 56 1.20 12.23 11.99
N ILE A 57 1.38 11.19 12.82
CA ILE A 57 0.78 9.87 12.60
C ILE A 57 -0.75 9.92 12.60
N ASP A 58 -1.34 10.88 13.32
CA ASP A 58 -2.79 11.03 13.43
C ASP A 58 -3.42 11.56 12.14
N PHE A 59 -2.63 12.06 11.18
CA PHE A 59 -3.12 12.49 9.86
C PHE A 59 -3.91 11.38 9.14
N ARG A 60 -3.51 10.11 9.31
CA ARG A 60 -4.20 8.96 8.71
C ARG A 60 -5.66 8.77 9.18
N HIS A 61 -6.06 9.51 10.21
CA HIS A 61 -7.40 9.48 10.79
C HIS A 61 -8.20 10.75 10.50
N THR A 62 -7.65 11.69 9.71
CA THR A 62 -8.34 12.93 9.35
C THR A 62 -9.17 12.79 8.08
N SER A 63 -10.08 13.74 7.90
CA SER A 63 -10.90 13.86 6.70
C SER A 63 -10.08 14.13 5.45
N SER A 64 -8.97 14.89 5.53
CA SER A 64 -8.10 15.08 4.36
C SER A 64 -7.48 13.78 3.88
N CYS A 65 -7.17 12.83 4.77
CA CYS A 65 -6.64 11.54 4.35
C CYS A 65 -7.69 10.75 3.54
N ALA A 66 -8.95 10.77 3.97
CA ALA A 66 -10.05 10.16 3.20
C ALA A 66 -10.28 10.87 1.86
N ILE A 67 -10.25 12.21 1.84
CA ILE A 67 -10.37 12.98 0.59
C ILE A 67 -9.23 12.66 -0.37
N LEU A 68 -7.99 12.58 0.13
CA LEU A 68 -6.82 12.22 -0.68
C LEU A 68 -6.97 10.83 -1.31
N GLN A 69 -7.51 9.85 -0.57
CA GLN A 69 -7.81 8.52 -1.11
C GLN A 69 -8.82 8.58 -2.26
N ILE A 70 -9.89 9.38 -2.13
CA ILE A 70 -10.88 9.59 -3.21
C ILE A 70 -10.22 10.18 -4.45
N LEU A 71 -9.32 11.15 -4.27
CA LEU A 71 -8.61 11.80 -5.37
C LEU A 71 -7.61 10.85 -6.05
N ILE A 72 -6.88 10.04 -5.27
CA ILE A 72 -6.00 9.00 -5.82
C ILE A 72 -6.81 8.00 -6.64
N GLU A 73 -7.99 7.60 -6.20
CA GLU A 73 -8.86 6.68 -6.96
C GLU A 73 -9.42 7.32 -8.22
N SER A 74 -9.74 8.62 -8.18
CA SER A 74 -10.44 9.32 -9.27
C SER A 74 -9.49 9.86 -10.34
N TYR A 75 -8.32 10.34 -9.94
CA TYR A 75 -7.34 10.99 -10.83
C TYR A 75 -6.00 10.24 -10.90
N GLY A 76 -5.73 9.34 -9.96
CA GLY A 76 -4.55 8.51 -10.03
C GLY A 76 -4.62 7.59 -11.24
N LYS A 77 -3.47 7.35 -11.87
CA LYS A 77 -3.29 6.33 -12.93
C LYS A 77 -3.39 4.89 -12.35
N MET A 78 -4.27 4.68 -11.38
CA MET A 78 -4.44 3.47 -10.58
C MET A 78 -4.77 2.26 -11.46
N GLU A 79 -5.53 2.45 -12.54
CA GLU A 79 -5.85 1.36 -13.46
C GLU A 79 -4.62 0.86 -14.21
N SER A 80 -3.77 1.76 -14.71
CA SER A 80 -2.53 1.37 -15.38
C SER A 80 -1.56 0.68 -14.42
N GLN A 81 -1.47 1.16 -13.18
CA GLN A 81 -0.68 0.51 -12.14
C GLN A 81 -1.25 -0.87 -11.79
N ARG A 82 -2.57 -1.00 -11.67
CA ARG A 82 -3.25 -2.27 -11.40
C ARG A 82 -2.96 -3.30 -12.49
N LEU A 83 -3.01 -2.91 -13.76
CA LEU A 83 -2.67 -3.77 -14.88
C LEU A 83 -1.20 -4.19 -14.87
N GLN A 84 -0.28 -3.26 -14.62
CA GLN A 84 1.16 -3.56 -14.49
C GLN A 84 1.43 -4.52 -13.30
N ILE A 85 0.77 -4.33 -12.17
CA ILE A 85 0.86 -5.24 -11.01
C ILE A 85 0.29 -6.62 -11.34
N ALA A 86 -0.83 -6.69 -12.07
CA ALA A 86 -1.42 -7.96 -12.50
C ALA A 86 -0.49 -8.72 -13.45
N GLU A 87 0.12 -8.04 -14.41
CA GLU A 87 1.12 -8.61 -15.33
C GLU A 87 2.37 -9.09 -14.57
N LEU A 88 2.89 -8.27 -13.64
CA LEU A 88 4.02 -8.65 -12.79
C LEU A 88 3.71 -9.92 -12.00
N ASN A 89 2.54 -10.02 -11.39
CA ASN A 89 2.11 -11.23 -10.67
C ASN A 89 2.02 -12.46 -11.56
N GLN A 90 1.53 -12.32 -12.78
CA GLN A 90 1.52 -13.43 -13.73
C GLN A 90 2.95 -13.88 -14.04
N ASN A 91 3.83 -12.94 -14.41
CA ASN A 91 5.21 -13.23 -14.77
C ASN A 91 5.98 -13.91 -13.64
N LEU A 92 5.83 -13.43 -12.41
CA LEU A 92 6.48 -14.02 -11.23
C LEU A 92 5.98 -15.44 -10.95
N ASN A 93 4.68 -15.69 -11.11
CA ASN A 93 4.13 -17.04 -10.97
C ASN A 93 4.63 -18.01 -12.07
N TYR A 94 4.98 -17.51 -13.26
CA TYR A 94 5.50 -18.32 -14.36
C TYR A 94 7.01 -18.57 -14.28
N THR A 95 7.80 -17.54 -13.94
CA THR A 95 9.27 -17.61 -13.96
C THR A 95 9.84 -18.29 -12.73
N GLU A 96 9.21 -18.12 -11.58
CA GLU A 96 9.67 -18.72 -10.34
C GLU A 96 8.78 -19.93 -10.04
N TYR A 97 9.13 -21.02 -10.73
CA TYR A 97 8.59 -22.38 -10.63
C TYR A 97 8.48 -22.78 -9.16
N ARG A 98 7.34 -22.43 -8.52
CA ARG A 98 6.98 -22.67 -7.11
C ARG A 98 8.19 -23.07 -6.28
N GLU A 99 8.91 -22.11 -5.70
CA GLU A 99 9.54 -22.46 -4.44
C GLU A 99 8.39 -22.93 -3.56
N LYS A 100 8.21 -24.26 -3.43
CA LYS A 100 7.12 -24.87 -2.66
C LYS A 100 7.10 -24.37 -1.19
N TYR A 101 8.10 -23.59 -0.81
CA TYR A 101 8.39 -23.12 0.53
C TYR A 101 8.92 -21.68 0.49
N PHE A 102 8.10 -20.68 0.13
CA PHE A 102 8.41 -19.31 0.53
C PHE A 102 8.20 -19.19 2.04
N ASN A 103 9.29 -19.09 2.80
CA ASN A 103 9.22 -18.97 4.26
C ASN A 103 10.46 -18.26 4.79
N LEU A 104 10.23 -17.14 5.47
CA LEU A 104 11.28 -16.32 6.08
C LEU A 104 11.41 -16.56 7.59
N ASN A 105 10.81 -17.63 8.12
CA ASN A 105 10.96 -18.06 9.49
C ASN A 105 11.79 -19.37 9.55
N PRO A 106 13.08 -19.30 9.93
CA PRO A 106 13.95 -20.47 10.01
C PRO A 106 13.43 -21.56 10.96
N ILE A 107 12.77 -21.19 12.06
CA ILE A 107 12.23 -22.15 13.03
C ILE A 107 11.12 -22.99 12.38
N ASN A 108 10.17 -22.32 11.72
CA ASN A 108 9.07 -23.00 11.03
C ASN A 108 9.58 -23.87 9.87
N LEU A 109 10.61 -23.41 9.15
CA LEU A 109 11.27 -24.20 8.11
C LEU A 109 11.95 -25.45 8.67
N PHE A 110 12.67 -25.31 9.77
CA PHE A 110 13.34 -26.43 10.41
C PHE A 110 12.32 -27.46 10.91
N GLU A 111 11.27 -27.00 11.58
CA GLU A 111 10.16 -27.84 12.06
C GLU A 111 9.47 -28.59 10.90
N SER A 112 9.21 -27.92 9.77
CA SER A 112 8.54 -28.56 8.64
C SER A 112 9.42 -29.60 7.92
N ILE A 113 10.74 -29.44 7.96
CA ILE A 113 11.70 -30.34 7.30
C ILE A 113 12.08 -31.52 8.21
N THR A 114 12.21 -31.29 9.51
CA THR A 114 12.75 -32.28 10.46
C THR A 114 11.70 -32.91 11.37
N ALA A 115 10.49 -32.34 11.42
CA ALA A 115 9.44 -32.65 12.40
C ALA A 115 9.86 -32.41 13.87
N VAL A 116 10.95 -31.68 14.11
CA VAL A 116 11.47 -31.35 15.44
C VAL A 116 11.57 -29.84 15.60
N LYS A 117 11.25 -29.35 16.79
CA LYS A 117 11.43 -27.94 17.16
C LYS A 117 12.89 -27.63 17.48
N PRO A 118 13.55 -26.68 16.79
CA PRO A 118 14.91 -26.27 17.14
C PRO A 118 14.90 -25.50 18.46
N LYS A 119 16.01 -25.56 19.19
CA LYS A 119 16.21 -24.82 20.45
C LYS A 119 16.27 -23.31 20.23
N ASN A 120 16.82 -22.89 19.09
CA ASN A 120 16.97 -21.48 18.72
C ASN A 120 17.13 -21.29 17.20
N ILE A 121 17.12 -20.03 16.75
CA ILE A 121 17.27 -19.67 15.34
C ILE A 121 18.62 -20.15 14.76
N ASN A 122 19.70 -20.13 15.55
CA ASN A 122 21.02 -20.55 15.09
C ASN A 122 21.06 -22.05 14.78
N GLU A 123 20.41 -22.88 15.60
CA GLU A 123 20.26 -24.31 15.30
C GLU A 123 19.49 -24.53 14.00
N ALA A 124 18.40 -23.78 13.79
CA ALA A 124 17.64 -23.84 12.56
C ALA A 124 18.50 -23.48 11.33
N LEU A 125 19.27 -22.39 11.44
CA LEU A 125 20.17 -21.90 10.40
C LEU A 125 21.48 -22.68 10.27
N ASN A 126 21.74 -23.67 11.11
CA ASN A 126 22.85 -24.61 10.89
C ASN A 126 22.44 -25.76 9.95
N ASN A 127 21.14 -25.95 9.69
CA ASN A 127 20.66 -26.93 8.73
C ASN A 127 20.82 -26.39 7.30
N ALA A 128 21.63 -27.08 6.48
CA ALA A 128 21.94 -26.66 5.11
C ALA A 128 20.69 -26.49 4.21
N THR A 129 19.68 -27.35 4.39
CA THR A 129 18.42 -27.26 3.64
C THR A 129 17.61 -26.04 4.06
N VAL A 130 17.51 -25.76 5.36
CA VAL A 130 16.83 -24.57 5.89
C VAL A 130 17.49 -23.30 5.37
N VAL A 131 18.83 -23.21 5.45
CA VAL A 131 19.59 -22.05 4.95
C VAL A 131 19.35 -21.83 3.47
N LYS A 132 19.37 -22.90 2.67
CA LYS A 132 19.13 -22.81 1.23
C LYS A 132 17.74 -22.23 0.94
N ILE A 133 16.69 -22.78 1.54
CA ILE A 133 15.30 -22.32 1.32
C ILE A 133 15.12 -20.89 1.83
N PHE A 134 15.64 -20.57 3.02
CA PHE A 134 15.57 -19.24 3.61
C PHE A 134 16.25 -18.19 2.72
N ASN A 135 17.46 -18.48 2.23
CA ASN A 135 18.19 -17.57 1.35
C ASN A 135 17.49 -17.37 0.02
N ASN A 136 16.94 -18.43 -0.57
CA ASN A 136 16.18 -18.30 -1.80
C ASN A 136 14.89 -17.49 -1.59
N SER A 137 14.15 -17.75 -0.50
CA SER A 137 12.96 -16.96 -0.12
C SER A 137 13.31 -15.48 0.07
N LYS A 138 14.46 -15.18 0.68
CA LYS A 138 14.95 -13.80 0.83
C LYS A 138 15.23 -13.14 -0.53
N GLN A 139 15.91 -13.85 -1.43
CA GLN A 139 16.21 -13.33 -2.77
C GLN A 139 14.94 -13.12 -3.60
N PHE A 140 13.99 -14.05 -3.52
CA PHE A 140 12.65 -13.92 -4.09
C PHE A 140 11.97 -12.64 -3.58
N LEU A 141 11.89 -12.44 -2.26
CA LEU A 141 11.23 -11.26 -1.69
C LEU A 141 11.89 -9.97 -2.16
N ILE A 142 13.23 -9.92 -2.21
CA ILE A 142 13.96 -8.74 -2.68
C ILE A 142 13.57 -8.43 -4.12
N ARG A 143 13.67 -9.40 -5.03
CA ARG A 143 13.31 -9.22 -6.46
C ARG A 143 11.87 -8.78 -6.63
N TRP A 144 10.95 -9.45 -5.94
CA TRP A 144 9.54 -9.13 -5.93
C TRP A 144 9.30 -7.69 -5.46
N SER A 145 9.88 -7.31 -4.32
CA SER A 145 9.72 -5.98 -3.73
C SER A 145 10.29 -4.86 -4.61
N THR A 146 11.44 -5.09 -5.25
CA THR A 146 12.05 -4.12 -6.17
C THR A 146 11.17 -3.93 -7.40
N ALA A 147 10.69 -5.01 -8.02
CA ALA A 147 9.81 -4.92 -9.19
C ALA A 147 8.50 -4.19 -8.88
N TYR A 148 7.92 -4.46 -7.70
CA TYR A 148 6.75 -3.72 -7.22
C TYR A 148 7.04 -2.24 -6.98
N ALA A 149 8.18 -1.93 -6.36
CA ALA A 149 8.60 -0.56 -6.11
C ALA A 149 8.83 0.20 -7.43
N GLU A 150 9.39 -0.43 -8.46
CA GLU A 150 9.56 0.17 -9.78
C GLU A 150 8.21 0.52 -10.44
N ILE A 151 7.18 -0.32 -10.29
CA ILE A 151 5.84 -0.01 -10.82
C ILE A 151 5.19 1.14 -10.04
N ILE A 152 5.30 1.11 -8.71
CA ILE A 152 4.65 2.10 -7.84
C ILE A 152 5.35 3.47 -7.93
N PHE A 153 6.69 3.47 -7.90
CA PHE A 153 7.50 4.69 -7.78
C PHE A 153 8.16 5.13 -9.09
N GLY A 154 8.40 4.22 -10.05
CA GLY A 154 9.19 4.48 -11.26
C GLY A 154 8.55 5.42 -12.28
N LYS A 155 7.31 5.88 -12.04
CA LYS A 155 6.60 6.86 -12.88
C LYS A 155 6.07 8.08 -12.11
N ILE A 156 6.53 8.30 -10.87
CA ILE A 156 6.05 9.42 -10.01
C ILE A 156 6.40 10.80 -10.59
N THR A 157 7.20 10.89 -11.66
CA THR A 157 7.47 12.16 -12.35
C THR A 157 6.27 12.76 -13.08
N GLU A 158 5.15 12.05 -13.19
CA GLU A 158 3.90 12.58 -13.76
C GLU A 158 2.69 12.26 -12.87
N TYR A 159 2.61 12.89 -11.71
CA TYR A 159 1.32 13.13 -11.08
C TYR A 159 0.57 14.17 -11.95
N PRO A 160 -0.73 13.97 -12.28
CA PRO A 160 -1.50 15.00 -12.99
C PRO A 160 -1.52 16.32 -12.22
#